data_AF-A0A1L3FPZ1-F1
#
_entry.id   AF-A0A1L3FPZ1-F1
#
_cell.length_a   1.000
_cell.length_b   1.000
_cell.length_c   1.000
_cell.angle_alpha   90.00
_cell.angle_beta   90.00
_cell.angle_gamma   90.00
#
_symmetry.space_group_name_H-M   'P 1'
#
loop_
_entity.id
_entity.type
_entity.pdbx_description
1 polymer ?
#
loop_
_entity_poly.entity_id
_entity_poly.type
_entity_poly.pdbx_seq_one_letter_code
_entity_poly.pdbx_strand_id
1 'polypeptide(L)'
;MEPKELLKTLIAIIGQIQTDSELECPPLTGATKPVGAVPEFDSKVWPVATTILATQIDVPIPDDVNIFIDETTKEPRSLDEIAVFVCELQKKQDEKQAAA
;
A
#
# COMPACT_ATOMS: atom_id res chain seq x y z
N MET A 1 -5.32 -12.32 2.08
CA MET A 1 -3.88 -12.56 1.78
C MET A 1 -3.05 -12.40 3.06
N GLU A 2 -1.90 -13.09 3.20
CA GLU A 2 -0.99 -12.93 4.35
C GLU A 2 -0.06 -11.70 4.19
N PRO A 3 0.39 -11.04 5.28
CA PRO A 3 1.18 -9.80 5.19
C PRO A 3 2.47 -9.93 4.36
N LYS A 4 3.16 -11.07 4.44
CA LYS A 4 4.40 -11.28 3.67
C LYS A 4 4.18 -11.32 2.15
N GLU A 5 3.06 -11.88 1.71
CA GLU A 5 2.70 -11.91 0.30
C GLU A 5 2.22 -10.53 -0.16
N LEU A 6 1.53 -9.79 0.72
CA LEU A 6 1.11 -8.42 0.46
C LEU A 6 2.30 -7.48 0.33
N LEU A 7 3.33 -7.64 1.17
CA LEU A 7 4.58 -6.90 1.06
C LEU A 7 5.25 -7.09 -0.31
N LYS A 8 5.37 -8.33 -0.79
CA LYS A 8 5.93 -8.61 -2.12
C LYS A 8 5.11 -7.95 -3.22
N THR A 9 3.79 -7.99 -3.08
CA THR A 9 2.85 -7.35 -4.01
C THR A 9 3.03 -5.83 -4.03
N LEU A 10 3.15 -5.20 -2.86
CA LEU A 10 3.44 -3.76 -2.73
C LEU A 10 4.76 -3.38 -3.40
N ILE A 11 5.83 -4.14 -3.13
CA ILE A 11 7.14 -3.90 -3.74
C ILE A 11 7.05 -3.97 -5.27
N ALA A 12 6.37 -4.99 -5.80
CA ALA A 12 6.17 -5.16 -7.23
C ALA A 12 5.37 -4.00 -7.85
N ILE A 13 4.29 -3.56 -7.19
CA ILE A 13 3.45 -2.44 -7.66
C ILE A 13 4.26 -1.15 -7.71
N ILE A 14 4.96 -0.81 -6.63
CA ILE A 14 5.75 0.42 -6.57
C ILE A 14 6.86 0.39 -7.63
N GLY A 15 7.56 -0.75 -7.77
CA GLY A 15 8.58 -0.93 -8.79
C GLY A 15 8.03 -0.79 -10.22
N GLN A 16 6.83 -1.34 -10.48
CA GLN A 16 6.16 -1.20 -11.77
C GLN A 16 5.80 0.26 -12.06
N ILE A 17 5.21 0.97 -11.09
CA ILE A 17 4.86 2.38 -11.26
C ILE A 17 6.10 3.24 -11.57
N GLN A 18 7.20 3.01 -10.86
CA GLN A 18 8.47 3.71 -11.13
C GLN A 18 9.00 3.40 -12.52
N THR A 19 8.93 2.13 -12.95
CA THR A 19 9.32 1.70 -14.30
C THR A 19 8.47 2.39 -15.37
N ASP A 20 7.15 2.43 -15.19
CA ASP A 20 6.21 3.08 -16.12
C ASP A 20 6.38 4.61 -16.15
N SER A 21 6.89 5.19 -15.06
CA SER A 21 7.20 6.61 -14.94
C SER A 21 8.62 6.97 -15.42
N GLU A 22 9.39 5.98 -15.90
CA GLU A 22 10.80 6.13 -16.29
C GLU A 22 11.70 6.66 -15.15
N LEU A 23 11.34 6.34 -13.90
CA LEU A 23 12.06 6.74 -12.68
C LEU A 23 12.91 5.58 -12.13
N GLU A 24 14.07 5.92 -11.56
CA GLU A 24 14.91 4.92 -10.89
C GLU A 24 14.29 4.49 -9.56
N CYS A 25 13.84 3.23 -9.48
CA CYS A 25 13.29 2.68 -8.25
C CYS A 25 14.42 2.28 -7.29
N PRO A 26 14.49 2.84 -6.07
CA PRO A 26 15.45 2.38 -5.06
C PRO A 26 15.10 0.96 -4.59
N PRO A 27 16.04 0.24 -3.95
CA PRO A 27 15.76 -1.05 -3.34
C PRO A 27 14.66 -0.94 -2.27
N LEU A 28 13.54 -1.63 -2.50
CA LEU A 28 12.42 -1.65 -1.58
C LEU A 28 12.51 -2.86 -0.65
N THR A 29 12.36 -2.61 0.65
CA THR A 29 12.32 -3.62 1.71
C THR A 29 11.14 -3.34 2.62
N GLY A 30 10.82 -4.28 3.52
CA GLY A 30 9.74 -4.09 4.49
C GLY A 30 9.89 -2.83 5.35
N ALA A 31 11.12 -2.43 5.69
CA ALA A 31 11.41 -1.20 6.44
C ALA A 31 11.32 0.08 5.60
N THR A 32 11.23 -0.01 4.27
CA THR A 32 11.16 1.15 3.39
C THR A 32 9.85 1.90 3.61
N LYS A 33 9.95 3.22 3.79
CA LYS A 33 8.80 4.13 3.85
C LYS A 33 8.63 4.77 2.47
N PRO A 34 7.60 4.43 1.68
CA PRO A 34 7.51 4.89 0.29
C PRO A 34 7.51 6.41 0.17
N VAL A 35 6.73 7.09 1.03
CA VAL A 35 6.72 8.55 1.11
C VAL A 35 8.10 9.04 1.59
N GLY A 36 8.82 9.72 0.71
CA GLY A 36 10.14 10.27 0.97
C GLY A 36 11.32 9.38 0.55
N ALA A 37 11.13 8.06 0.42
CA ALA A 37 12.18 7.18 -0.09
C ALA A 37 12.03 6.88 -1.59
N VAL A 38 10.79 6.82 -2.10
CA VAL A 38 10.50 6.53 -3.51
C VAL A 38 10.35 7.85 -4.28
N PRO A 39 11.04 8.02 -5.43
CA PRO A 39 10.93 9.23 -6.23
C PRO A 39 9.49 9.55 -6.62
N GLU A 40 9.12 10.82 -6.48
CA GLU A 40 7.80 11.37 -6.81
C GLU A 40 6.61 10.63 -6.18
N PHE A 41 6.84 9.87 -5.10
CA PHE A 41 5.79 9.17 -4.37
C PHE A 41 4.95 10.15 -3.54
N ASP A 42 4.07 10.86 -4.25
CA ASP A 42 3.28 11.98 -3.75
C ASP A 42 1.77 11.71 -3.84
N SER A 43 0.96 12.78 -3.68
CA SER A 43 -0.51 12.76 -3.72
C SER A 43 -1.15 12.18 -4.98
N LYS A 44 -0.40 12.01 -6.08
CA LYS A 44 -0.88 11.41 -7.34
C LYS A 44 -0.47 9.95 -7.47
N VAL A 45 0.68 9.59 -6.92
CA VAL A 45 1.24 8.25 -7.05
C VAL A 45 0.67 7.29 -6.01
N TRP A 46 0.53 7.73 -4.75
CA TRP A 46 0.00 6.83 -3.71
C TRP A 46 -1.44 6.36 -3.99
N PRO A 47 -2.39 7.17 -4.51
CA PRO A 47 -3.72 6.66 -4.82
C PRO A 47 -3.69 5.61 -5.92
N VAL A 48 -2.84 5.80 -6.95
CA VAL A 48 -2.65 4.81 -8.02
C VAL A 48 -2.12 3.49 -7.47
N ALA A 49 -1.12 3.53 -6.59
CA ALA A 49 -0.60 2.35 -5.93
C ALA A 49 -1.68 1.64 -5.08
N THR A 50 -2.50 2.40 -4.34
CA THR A 50 -3.65 1.87 -3.58
C THR A 50 -4.68 1.20 -4.50
N THR A 51 -5.06 1.83 -5.61
CA THR A 51 -6.04 1.29 -6.56
C THR A 51 -5.55 -0.01 -7.21
N ILE A 52 -4.28 -0.05 -7.63
CA ILE A 52 -3.67 -1.26 -8.20
C ILE A 52 -3.64 -2.38 -7.15
N LEU A 53 -3.25 -2.06 -5.91
CA LEU A 53 -3.25 -3.03 -4.81
C LEU A 53 -4.64 -3.60 -4.57
N ALA A 54 -5.65 -2.73 -4.36
CA ALA A 54 -7.04 -3.12 -4.12
C ALA A 54 -7.56 -4.06 -5.21
N THR A 55 -7.23 -3.76 -6.47
CA THR A 55 -7.58 -4.60 -7.62
C THR A 55 -6.88 -5.96 -7.57
N GLN A 56 -5.60 -6.02 -7.20
CA GLN A 56 -4.85 -7.29 -7.16
C GLN A 56 -5.28 -8.22 -6.03
N ILE A 57 -5.65 -7.66 -4.88
CA ILE A 57 -6.06 -8.46 -3.72
C ILE A 57 -7.57 -8.70 -3.66
N ASP A 58 -8.34 -8.13 -4.60
CA ASP A 58 -9.81 -8.16 -4.66
C ASP A 58 -10.48 -7.64 -3.38
N VAL A 59 -9.92 -6.56 -2.79
CA VAL A 59 -10.40 -5.97 -1.53
C VAL A 59 -10.64 -4.49 -1.74
N PRO A 60 -11.85 -3.99 -1.43
CA PRO A 60 -12.15 -2.57 -1.54
C PRO A 60 -11.43 -1.80 -0.43
N ILE A 61 -10.37 -1.09 -0.79
CA ILE A 61 -9.71 -0.10 0.08
C ILE A 61 -10.48 1.22 -0.08
N PRO A 62 -10.95 1.85 1.01
CA PRO A 62 -11.69 3.12 0.92
C PRO A 62 -10.82 4.22 0.27
N ASP A 63 -11.40 4.99 -0.65
CA ASP A 63 -10.70 6.07 -1.37
C ASP A 63 -10.23 7.20 -0.44
N ASP A 64 -10.88 7.35 0.72
CA ASP A 64 -10.54 8.31 1.77
C ASP A 64 -9.37 7.87 2.66
N VAL A 65 -8.89 6.63 2.53
CA VAL A 65 -7.83 6.08 3.38
C VAL A 65 -6.48 6.09 2.65
N ASN A 66 -5.58 6.96 3.10
CA ASN A 66 -4.18 6.89 2.69
C ASN A 66 -3.45 5.78 3.47
N ILE A 67 -3.32 4.60 2.88
CA ILE A 67 -2.66 3.46 3.55
C ILE A 67 -1.18 3.69 3.84
N PHE A 68 -0.52 4.64 3.16
CA PHE A 68 0.92 4.93 3.25
C PHE A 68 1.30 5.94 4.33
N ILE A 69 0.32 6.66 4.89
CA ILE A 69 0.53 7.63 5.96
C ILE A 69 -0.37 7.26 7.13
N ASP A 70 0.17 7.30 8.34
CA ASP A 70 -0.66 7.16 9.52
C ASP A 70 -1.51 8.42 9.74
N GLU A 71 -2.83 8.29 9.73
CA GLU A 71 -3.70 9.45 9.87
C GLU A 71 -3.66 10.10 11.25
N THR A 72 -3.22 9.36 12.29
CA THR A 72 -3.12 9.84 13.67
C THR A 72 -1.83 10.60 13.87
N THR A 73 -0.69 10.00 13.48
CA THR A 73 0.63 10.61 13.71
C THR A 73 1.09 11.50 12.55
N LYS A 74 0.43 11.38 11.37
CA LYS A 74 0.83 12.00 10.09
C LYS A 74 2.21 11.54 9.61
N GLU A 75 2.70 10.42 10.09
CA GLU A 75 4.00 9.87 9.70
C GLU A 75 3.89 8.85 8.57
N PRO A 76 4.89 8.76 7.69
CA PRO A 76 4.97 7.69 6.69
C PRO A 76 5.08 6.31 7.34
N ARG A 77 4.26 5.39 6.85
CA ARG A 77 4.32 3.96 7.20
C ARG A 77 5.35 3.25 6.33
N SER A 78 6.01 2.27 6.94
CA SER A 78 6.85 1.31 6.25
C SER A 78 6.01 0.29 5.48
N LEU A 79 6.60 -0.37 4.47
CA LEU A 79 5.90 -1.39 3.69
C LEU A 79 5.42 -2.57 4.53
N ASP A 80 6.15 -2.95 5.59
CA ASP A 80 5.70 -3.96 6.56
C ASP A 80 4.44 -3.49 7.30
N GLU A 81 4.42 -2.25 7.79
CA GLU A 81 3.26 -1.67 8.48
C GLU A 81 2.05 -1.57 7.56
N ILE A 82 2.25 -1.16 6.30
CA ILE A 82 1.19 -1.10 5.29
C ILE A 82 0.63 -2.51 5.05
N ALA A 83 1.49 -3.51 4.91
CA ALA A 83 1.07 -4.89 4.68
C ALA A 83 0.21 -5.42 5.84
N VAL A 84 0.61 -5.17 7.08
CA VAL A 84 -0.18 -5.54 8.26
C VAL A 84 -1.52 -4.79 8.27
N PHE A 85 -1.49 -3.46 8.06
CA PHE A 85 -2.69 -2.62 8.07
C PHE A 85 -3.73 -3.07 7.04
N VAL A 86 -3.31 -3.35 5.80
CA VAL A 86 -4.22 -3.80 4.74
C VAL A 86 -4.75 -5.21 5.00
N CYS A 87 -3.95 -6.10 5.60
CA CYS A 87 -4.43 -7.41 6.06
C CYS A 87 -5.46 -7.29 7.21
N GLU A 88 -5.33 -6.30 8.10
CA GLU A 88 -6.34 -6.04 9.14
C GLU A 88 -7.62 -5.41 8.57
N LEU A 89 -7.50 -4.52 7.58
CA LEU A 89 -8.65 -3.98 6.86
C LEU A 89 -9.45 -5.08 6.18
N GLN A 90 -8.78 -6.02 5.52
CA GLN A 90 -9.38 -7.23 4.94
C GLN A 90 -10.24 -7.98 5.97
N LYS A 91 -9.64 -8.34 7.11
CA LYS A 91 -10.33 -9.10 8.17
C LYS A 91 -11.57 -8.37 8.68
N LYS A 92 -11.46 -7.06 8.92
CA LYS A 92 -12.60 -6.24 9.38
C LYS A 92 -13.73 -6.17 8.35
N GLN A 93 -13.40 -6.20 7.07
CA GLN A 93 -14.42 -6.22 6.01
C GLN A 93 -15.08 -7.59 5.89
N ASP A 94 -14.33 -8.69 6.00
CA ASP A 94 -14.89 -10.04 6.03
C ASP A 94 -15.88 -10.20 7.18
N GLU A 95 -15.55 -9.68 8.38
CA GLU A 95 -16.43 -9.68 9.55
C GLU A 95 -17.70 -8.84 9.31
N LYS A 96 -17.56 -7.67 8.66
CA LYS A 96 -18.70 -6.78 8.36
C LYS A 96 -19.62 -7.38 7.30
N GLN A 97 -19.08 -8.11 6.33
CA GLN A 97 -19.86 -8.75 5.28
C GLN A 97 -20.53 -10.05 5.75
N ALA A 98 -19.93 -10.77 6.71
CA ALA A 98 -20.55 -11.94 7.34
C ALA A 98 -21.69 -11.59 8.31
N ALA A 99 -21.75 -10.34 8.78
CA ALA A 99 -22.79 -9.83 9.69
C ALA A 99 -23.94 -9.11 8.97
N ALA A 100 -23.90 -8.99 7.63
CA ALA A 100 -24.92 -8.32 6.80
C ALA A 100 -25.81 -9.34 6.08
#